data_AF-A0A6B9G1I6-F1
#
_entry.id   AF-A0A6B9G1I6-F1
#
_cell.length_a   1.000
_cell.length_b   1.000
_cell.length_c   1.000
_cell.angle_alpha   90.00
_cell.angle_beta   90.00
_cell.angle_gamma   90.00
#
_symmetry.space_group_name_H-M   'P 1'
#
loop_
_entity.id
_entity.type
_entity.pdbx_description
1 polymer ?
#
loop_
_entity_poly.entity_id
_entity_poly.type
_entity_poly.pdbx_seq_one_letter_code
_entity_poly.pdbx_strand_id
1 'polypeptide(L)'
;MPTIGERVKYAIDHMERGEIYAALEHACNALDVTSQRYYEQKNSSRRHFKNIIKKYSWLIEFMALGGINLDETIFDNFPITDGVREPILKPDFSDLMYHVVRCGLVHSDSLSEGFSFHKEGAVLLAEKNIIFPEKVVWGILSISIFCPINKDEITAPDYWIGFFQNRLVINDFWGNESIAQHLANRYPLPRVTLTNLCNLKNDQ
;
A
#
# COMPACT_ATOMS: atom_id res chain seq x y z
N MET A 1 21.38 -6.72 4.69
CA MET A 1 20.09 -6.00 4.53
C MET A 1 19.01 -6.88 5.12
N PRO A 2 18.01 -6.32 5.82
CA PRO A 2 16.88 -7.10 6.33
C PRO A 2 16.17 -7.85 5.20
N THR A 3 15.81 -9.10 5.47
CA THR A 3 14.96 -9.95 4.63
C THR A 3 13.54 -9.37 4.50
N ILE A 4 12.71 -9.93 3.61
CA ILE A 4 11.31 -9.50 3.52
C ILE A 4 10.59 -9.87 4.82
N GLY A 5 10.82 -11.07 5.36
CA GLY A 5 10.23 -11.51 6.62
C GLY A 5 10.56 -10.62 7.82
N GLU A 6 11.81 -10.13 7.93
CA GLU A 6 12.20 -9.16 8.96
C GLU A 6 11.51 -7.80 8.78
N ARG A 7 11.38 -7.32 7.54
CA ARG A 7 10.66 -6.08 7.25
C ARG A 7 9.18 -6.21 7.58
N VAL A 8 8.57 -7.37 7.33
CA VAL A 8 7.19 -7.64 7.73
C VAL A 8 7.02 -7.54 9.24
N LYS A 9 7.92 -8.17 10.00
CA LYS A 9 7.96 -8.02 11.47
C LYS A 9 8.06 -6.55 11.89
N TYR A 10 9.02 -5.80 11.35
CA TYR A 10 9.21 -4.41 11.76
C TYR A 10 8.01 -3.53 11.41
N ALA A 11 7.39 -3.75 10.24
CA ALA A 11 6.17 -3.04 9.88
C ALA A 11 5.05 -3.28 10.91
N ILE A 12 4.86 -4.52 11.35
CA ILE A 12 3.87 -4.88 12.37
C ILE A 12 4.19 -4.21 13.71
N ASP A 13 5.43 -4.31 14.18
CA ASP A 13 5.85 -3.70 15.45
C ASP A 13 5.64 -2.17 15.46
N HIS A 14 5.94 -1.50 14.34
CA HIS A 14 5.70 -0.06 14.19
C HIS A 14 4.21 0.28 14.15
N MET A 15 3.38 -0.54 13.49
CA MET A 15 1.91 -0.36 13.54
C MET A 15 1.37 -0.48 14.97
N GLU A 16 1.84 -1.45 15.75
CA GLU A 16 1.43 -1.62 17.15
C GLU A 16 1.82 -0.42 18.03
N ARG A 17 2.94 0.25 17.70
CA ARG A 17 3.38 1.49 18.35
C ARG A 17 2.71 2.76 17.79
N GLY A 18 1.89 2.66 16.75
CA GLY A 18 1.28 3.82 16.06
C GLY A 18 2.26 4.64 15.21
N GLU A 19 3.42 4.07 14.87
CA GLU A 19 4.49 4.70 14.09
C GLU A 19 4.25 4.47 12.59
N ILE A 20 3.18 5.05 12.06
CA ILE A 20 2.65 4.76 10.72
C ILE A 20 3.69 4.90 9.61
N TYR A 21 4.50 5.96 9.63
CA TYR A 21 5.48 6.23 8.58
C TYR A 21 6.63 5.23 8.59
N ALA A 22 7.11 4.83 9.76
CA ALA A 22 8.13 3.78 9.89
C ALA A 22 7.58 2.42 9.45
N ALA A 23 6.33 2.10 9.83
CA ALA A 23 5.67 0.88 9.40
C ALA A 23 5.54 0.82 7.87
N LEU A 24 5.10 1.92 7.28
CA LEU A 24 4.92 2.06 5.85
C LEU A 24 6.24 2.01 5.08
N GLU A 25 7.33 2.56 5.63
CA GLU A 25 8.66 2.43 5.07
C GLU A 25 9.09 0.96 4.97
N HIS A 26 8.89 0.18 6.04
CA HIS A 26 9.19 -1.24 6.05
C HIS A 26 8.32 -2.03 5.07
N ALA A 27 7.03 -1.73 4.99
CA ALA A 27 6.11 -2.34 4.03
C ALA A 27 6.51 -2.05 2.58
N CYS A 28 6.81 -0.80 2.23
CA CYS A 28 7.25 -0.42 0.89
C CYS A 28 8.62 -1.02 0.54
N ASN A 29 9.55 -1.09 1.48
CA ASN A 29 10.83 -1.75 1.25
C ASN A 29 10.67 -3.27 1.02
N ALA A 30 9.77 -3.94 1.76
CA ALA A 30 9.43 -5.35 1.52
C ALA A 30 8.81 -5.55 0.13
N LEU A 31 7.90 -4.66 -0.27
CA LEU A 31 7.26 -4.68 -1.58
C LEU A 31 8.25 -4.42 -2.71
N ASP A 32 9.22 -3.53 -2.53
CA ASP A 32 10.25 -3.24 -3.53
C ASP A 32 11.11 -4.49 -3.81
N VAL A 33 11.59 -5.17 -2.77
CA VAL A 33 12.31 -6.46 -2.92
C VAL A 33 11.41 -7.53 -3.53
N THR A 34 10.13 -7.57 -3.14
CA THR A 34 9.13 -8.47 -3.75
C THR A 34 9.01 -8.20 -5.25
N SER A 35 8.95 -6.93 -5.66
CA SER A 35 8.84 -6.51 -7.06
C SER A 35 10.09 -6.89 -7.86
N GLN A 36 11.28 -6.72 -7.27
CA GLN A 36 12.55 -7.11 -7.87
C GLN A 36 12.57 -8.61 -8.16
N ARG A 37 12.20 -9.43 -7.18
CA ARG A 37 12.10 -10.89 -7.36
C ARG A 37 11.04 -11.26 -8.40
N TYR A 38 9.86 -10.64 -8.33
CA TYR A 38 8.73 -10.92 -9.21
C TYR A 38 9.05 -10.64 -10.69
N TYR A 39 9.85 -9.61 -10.97
CA TYR A 39 10.24 -9.21 -12.33
C TYR A 39 11.69 -9.60 -12.70
N GLU A 40 12.33 -10.46 -11.91
CA GLU A 40 13.71 -10.93 -12.12
C GLU A 40 14.73 -9.78 -12.28
N GLN A 41 14.52 -8.68 -11.54
CA GLN A 41 15.39 -7.51 -11.56
C GLN A 41 16.34 -7.49 -10.37
N LYS A 42 17.57 -7.03 -10.60
CA LYS A 42 18.58 -6.87 -9.54
C LYS A 42 18.42 -5.58 -8.73
N ASN A 43 17.77 -4.57 -9.30
CA ASN A 43 17.69 -3.22 -8.74
C ASN A 43 16.22 -2.76 -8.67
N SER A 44 15.95 -1.87 -7.70
CA SER A 44 14.66 -1.18 -7.60
C SER A 44 14.32 -0.44 -8.88
N SER A 45 13.05 -0.48 -9.27
CA SER A 45 12.56 0.21 -10.46
C SER A 45 11.19 0.79 -10.17
N ARG A 46 11.05 2.10 -10.42
CA ARG A 46 9.77 2.81 -10.31
C ARG A 46 8.64 2.08 -11.04
N ARG A 47 8.93 1.62 -12.26
CA ARG A 47 7.95 0.93 -13.09
C ARG A 47 7.51 -0.39 -12.45
N HIS A 48 8.46 -1.19 -11.97
CA HIS A 48 8.15 -2.50 -11.38
C HIS A 48 7.44 -2.38 -10.03
N PHE A 49 7.84 -1.43 -9.19
CA PHE A 49 7.16 -1.10 -7.95
C PHE A 49 5.70 -0.72 -8.19
N LYS A 50 5.44 0.20 -9.14
CA LYS A 50 4.07 0.59 -9.50
C LYS A 50 3.28 -0.59 -10.07
N ASN A 51 3.89 -1.38 -10.95
CA ASN A 51 3.20 -2.49 -11.61
C ASN A 51 2.79 -3.59 -10.63
N ILE A 52 3.59 -3.88 -9.59
CA ILE A 52 3.19 -4.87 -8.60
C ILE A 52 2.03 -4.36 -7.73
N ILE A 53 2.00 -3.06 -7.39
CA ILE A 53 0.85 -2.45 -6.70
C ILE A 53 -0.42 -2.61 -7.53
N LYS A 54 -0.35 -2.28 -8.83
CA LYS A 54 -1.49 -2.42 -9.75
C LYS A 54 -1.95 -3.88 -9.89
N LYS A 55 -1.01 -4.82 -9.97
CA LYS A 55 -1.33 -6.25 -10.07
C LYS A 55 -2.13 -6.75 -8.85
N TYR A 56 -1.78 -6.27 -7.66
CA TYR A 56 -2.42 -6.65 -6.41
C TYR A 56 -3.34 -5.55 -5.86
N SER A 57 -3.86 -4.68 -6.73
CA SER A 57 -4.75 -3.58 -6.34
C SER A 57 -5.93 -4.10 -5.51
N TRP A 58 -6.58 -5.16 -5.98
CA TRP A 58 -7.68 -5.87 -5.31
C TRP A 58 -7.41 -6.21 -3.83
N LEU A 59 -6.16 -6.54 -3.48
CA LEU A 59 -5.78 -6.90 -2.12
C LEU A 59 -5.73 -5.65 -1.23
N ILE A 60 -5.24 -4.53 -1.75
CA ILE A 60 -5.24 -3.23 -1.07
C ILE A 60 -6.67 -2.73 -0.89
N GLU A 61 -7.49 -2.83 -1.95
CA GLU A 61 -8.90 -2.46 -1.92
C GLU A 61 -9.64 -3.17 -0.79
N PHE A 62 -9.44 -4.49 -0.71
CA PHE A 62 -10.05 -5.34 0.28
C PHE A 62 -9.56 -5.05 1.70
N MET A 63 -8.25 -4.91 1.89
CA MET A 63 -7.63 -4.79 3.21
C MET A 63 -7.74 -3.38 3.81
N ALA A 64 -7.75 -2.35 2.96
CA ALA A 64 -7.51 -0.98 3.41
C ALA A 64 -8.58 0.02 2.99
N LEU A 65 -9.12 -0.10 1.77
CA LEU A 65 -9.87 0.99 1.13
C LEU A 65 -11.37 0.74 1.00
N GLY A 66 -11.89 -0.33 1.63
CA GLY A 66 -13.32 -0.56 1.73
C GLY A 66 -14.04 -0.68 0.37
N GLY A 67 -13.33 -1.13 -0.66
CA GLY A 67 -13.90 -1.30 -2.01
C GLY A 67 -13.70 -0.14 -2.98
N ILE A 68 -12.89 0.90 -2.68
CA ILE A 68 -12.52 1.88 -3.72
C ILE A 68 -11.78 1.17 -4.86
N ASN A 69 -12.27 1.26 -6.09
CA ASN A 69 -11.68 0.65 -7.27
C ASN A 69 -10.37 1.34 -7.65
N LEU A 70 -9.23 0.74 -7.33
CA LEU A 70 -7.90 1.29 -7.62
C LEU A 70 -7.46 1.10 -9.07
N ASP A 71 -8.13 0.25 -9.84
CA ASP A 71 -7.82 0.08 -11.28
C ASP A 71 -8.31 1.28 -12.11
N GLU A 72 -9.38 1.93 -11.65
CA GLU A 72 -10.06 3.01 -12.39
C GLU A 72 -10.01 4.37 -11.69
N THR A 73 -9.86 4.41 -10.36
CA THR A 73 -9.85 5.67 -9.61
C THR A 73 -8.60 6.50 -9.94
N ILE A 74 -8.84 7.78 -10.22
CA ILE A 74 -7.80 8.79 -10.46
C ILE A 74 -7.89 9.84 -9.35
N PHE A 75 -6.76 10.15 -8.72
CA PHE A 75 -6.64 11.13 -7.64
C PHE A 75 -6.22 12.50 -8.18
N ASP A 76 -6.98 13.05 -9.12
CA ASP A 76 -6.69 14.32 -9.79
C ASP A 76 -6.91 15.56 -8.91
N ASN A 77 -7.41 15.40 -7.67
CA ASN A 77 -7.35 16.42 -6.63
C ASN A 77 -5.94 16.64 -6.07
N PHE A 78 -5.00 15.71 -6.29
CA PHE A 78 -3.64 15.76 -5.75
C PHE A 78 -2.59 15.52 -6.84
N PRO A 79 -2.37 16.47 -7.76
CA PRO A 79 -1.35 16.31 -8.79
C PRO A 79 0.07 16.28 -8.19
N ILE A 80 0.93 15.42 -8.73
CA ILE A 80 2.33 15.30 -8.29
C ILE A 80 3.18 16.18 -9.21
N THR A 81 3.63 17.34 -8.72
CA THR A 81 4.47 18.29 -9.47
C THR A 81 5.90 18.34 -8.97
N ASP A 82 6.12 18.07 -7.69
CA ASP A 82 7.42 18.22 -7.04
C ASP A 82 8.20 16.90 -7.04
N GLY A 83 9.53 16.97 -7.01
CA GLY A 83 10.39 15.78 -6.93
C GLY A 83 10.30 14.81 -8.12
N VAL A 84 9.66 15.22 -9.23
CA VAL A 84 9.51 14.44 -10.46
C VAL A 84 10.02 15.20 -11.68
N ARG A 85 10.53 14.48 -12.69
CA ARG A 85 11.01 15.08 -13.95
C ARG A 85 9.85 15.68 -14.77
N GLU A 86 8.71 15.00 -14.76
CA GLU A 86 7.50 15.39 -15.49
C GLU A 86 6.32 15.34 -14.53
N PRO A 87 5.49 16.40 -14.45
CA PRO A 87 4.32 16.42 -13.59
C PRO A 87 3.31 15.32 -13.91
N ILE A 88 2.73 14.72 -12.87
CA ILE A 88 1.69 13.71 -12.97
C ILE A 88 0.37 14.35 -12.53
N LEU A 89 -0.38 14.86 -13.49
CA LEU A 89 -1.63 15.60 -13.22
C LEU A 89 -2.82 14.69 -12.86
N LYS A 90 -2.71 13.40 -13.19
CA LYS A 90 -3.75 12.39 -12.96
C LYS A 90 -3.14 11.15 -12.31
N PRO A 91 -2.66 11.26 -11.06
CA PRO A 91 -2.01 10.14 -10.42
C PRO A 91 -3.03 9.06 -10.07
N ASP A 92 -2.61 7.81 -10.22
CA ASP A 92 -3.28 6.67 -9.60
C ASP A 92 -2.67 6.38 -8.22
N PHE A 93 -3.24 5.41 -7.51
CA PHE A 93 -2.74 5.03 -6.18
C PHE A 93 -1.27 4.62 -6.17
N SER A 94 -0.80 3.94 -7.23
CA SER A 94 0.59 3.50 -7.34
C SER A 94 1.55 4.69 -7.53
N ASP A 95 1.12 5.75 -8.23
CA ASP A 95 1.88 7.00 -8.32
C ASP A 95 1.98 7.71 -6.96
N LEU A 96 0.86 7.79 -6.22
CA LEU A 96 0.84 8.39 -4.88
C LEU A 96 1.76 7.63 -3.91
N MET A 97 1.67 6.30 -3.87
CA MET A 97 2.54 5.47 -3.01
C MET A 97 4.01 5.57 -3.42
N TYR A 98 4.32 5.60 -4.71
CA TYR A 98 5.71 5.76 -5.14
C TYR A 98 6.25 7.15 -4.76
N HIS A 99 5.47 8.21 -4.97
CA HIS A 99 5.92 9.57 -4.75
C HIS A 99 5.97 9.93 -3.26
N VAL A 100 4.83 9.89 -2.57
CA VAL A 100 4.72 10.43 -1.21
C VAL A 100 5.42 9.53 -0.21
N VAL A 101 5.32 8.23 -0.42
CA VAL A 101 5.77 7.25 0.57
C VAL A 101 7.20 6.80 0.28
N ARG A 102 7.50 6.38 -0.95
CA ARG A 102 8.85 5.88 -1.25
C ARG A 102 9.87 7.01 -1.39
N CYS A 103 9.55 8.10 -2.08
CA CYS A 103 10.48 9.24 -2.18
C CYS A 103 10.46 10.13 -0.93
N GLY A 104 9.28 10.46 -0.40
CA GLY A 104 9.13 11.34 0.77
C GLY A 104 9.77 10.79 2.05
N LEU A 105 9.59 9.50 2.37
CA LEU A 105 10.16 8.89 3.58
C LEU A 105 11.69 8.71 3.50
N VAL A 106 12.24 8.51 2.30
CA VAL A 106 13.69 8.36 2.10
C VAL A 106 14.44 9.69 2.23
N HIS A 107 13.75 10.83 2.11
CA HIS A 107 14.36 12.16 2.10
C HIS A 107 13.95 13.07 3.28
N SER A 108 13.22 12.55 4.27
CA SER A 108 12.89 13.15 5.59
C SER A 108 12.28 14.57 5.65
N ASP A 109 12.26 15.36 4.56
CA ASP A 109 11.97 16.79 4.61
C ASP A 109 10.65 17.22 3.94
N SER A 110 9.87 16.30 3.36
CA SER A 110 8.53 16.64 2.88
C SER A 110 7.69 15.39 2.63
N LEU A 111 6.83 15.03 3.58
CA LEU A 111 5.54 14.52 3.13
C LEU A 111 4.89 15.67 2.37
N SER A 112 4.52 15.44 1.12
CA SER A 112 3.84 16.42 0.28
C SER A 112 2.65 16.98 1.07
N GLU A 113 2.66 18.29 1.33
CA GLU A 113 1.62 18.98 2.06
C GLU A 113 0.24 18.55 1.54
N GLY A 114 -0.67 18.20 2.46
CA GLY A 114 -1.99 17.67 2.14
C GLY A 114 -2.08 16.16 1.94
N PHE A 115 -0.99 15.40 2.04
CA PHE A 115 -1.05 13.94 2.11
C PHE A 115 -0.80 13.44 3.53
N SER A 116 -1.69 12.62 4.09
CA SER A 116 -1.49 12.06 5.43
C SER A 116 -2.26 10.75 5.65
N PHE A 117 -2.14 10.18 6.85
CA PHE A 117 -2.84 8.96 7.26
C PHE A 117 -3.65 9.19 8.54
N HIS A 118 -4.75 8.47 8.70
CA HIS A 118 -5.58 8.51 9.91
C HIS A 118 -6.12 7.12 10.30
N LYS A 119 -6.53 6.99 11.56
CA LYS A 119 -6.98 5.70 12.13
C LYS A 119 -8.36 5.26 11.66
N GLU A 120 -9.17 6.16 11.11
CA GLU A 120 -10.52 5.80 10.67
C GLU A 120 -10.46 4.94 9.41
N GLY A 121 -11.51 4.16 9.15
CA GLY A 121 -11.56 3.21 8.04
C GLY A 121 -11.99 3.80 6.69
N ALA A 122 -11.88 5.11 6.50
CA ALA A 122 -12.36 5.82 5.31
C ALA A 122 -11.21 6.53 4.60
N VAL A 123 -11.42 6.94 3.35
CA VAL A 123 -10.53 7.89 2.66
C VAL A 123 -11.17 9.26 2.75
N LEU A 124 -10.42 10.26 3.22
CA LEU A 124 -10.87 11.65 3.25
C LEU A 124 -10.22 12.40 2.09
N LEU A 125 -11.04 13.12 1.33
CA LEU A 125 -10.61 13.83 0.13
C LEU A 125 -11.08 15.27 0.18
N ALA A 126 -10.18 16.20 -0.12
CA ALA A 126 -10.49 17.61 -0.36
C ALA A 126 -9.57 18.16 -1.47
N GLU A 127 -9.71 19.45 -1.78
CA GLU A 127 -8.82 20.11 -2.74
C GLU A 127 -7.37 20.00 -2.26
N LYS A 128 -6.49 19.41 -3.08
CA LYS A 128 -5.07 19.18 -2.76
C LYS A 128 -4.82 18.42 -1.46
N ASN A 129 -5.81 17.69 -0.97
CA ASN A 129 -5.69 16.91 0.26
C ASN A 129 -6.21 15.48 0.07
N ILE A 130 -5.42 14.51 0.50
CA ILE A 130 -5.77 13.10 0.57
C ILE A 130 -5.31 12.55 1.92
N ILE A 131 -6.25 12.03 2.68
CA ILE A 131 -5.98 11.33 3.94
C ILE A 131 -6.42 9.88 3.76
N PHE A 132 -5.46 8.97 3.75
CA PHE A 132 -5.72 7.53 3.64
C PHE A 132 -5.85 6.88 5.00
N PRO A 133 -6.63 5.78 5.12
CA PRO A 133 -6.65 5.02 6.35
C PRO A 133 -5.27 4.40 6.60
N GLU A 134 -4.81 4.38 7.86
CA GLU A 134 -3.56 3.72 8.27
C GLU A 134 -3.50 2.24 7.84
N LYS A 135 -4.67 1.64 7.61
CA LYS A 135 -4.81 0.28 7.05
C LYS A 135 -4.15 0.09 5.69
N VAL A 136 -3.82 1.15 4.96
CA VAL A 136 -3.03 1.06 3.72
C VAL A 136 -1.71 0.32 3.94
N VAL A 137 -1.08 0.47 5.11
CA VAL A 137 0.11 -0.32 5.45
C VAL A 137 -0.17 -1.81 5.38
N TRP A 138 -1.29 -2.27 5.96
CA TRP A 138 -1.70 -3.67 5.92
C TRP A 138 -1.96 -4.15 4.49
N GLY A 139 -2.60 -3.33 3.65
CA GLY A 139 -2.83 -3.65 2.24
C GLY A 139 -1.52 -3.85 1.47
N ILE A 140 -0.58 -2.92 1.61
CA ILE A 140 0.75 -3.00 0.96
C ILE A 140 1.55 -4.19 1.48
N LEU A 141 1.57 -4.38 2.80
CA LEU A 141 2.29 -5.47 3.46
C LEU A 141 1.78 -6.85 3.02
N SER A 142 0.45 -6.97 2.85
CA SER A 142 -0.20 -8.20 2.41
C SER A 142 0.28 -8.65 1.04
N ILE A 143 0.66 -7.73 0.14
CA ILE A 143 1.22 -8.09 -1.17
C ILE A 143 2.48 -8.91 -0.99
N SER A 144 3.41 -8.45 -0.13
CA SER A 144 4.64 -9.20 0.14
C SER A 144 4.34 -10.56 0.75
N ILE A 145 3.40 -10.65 1.69
CA ILE A 145 3.02 -11.90 2.37
C ILE A 145 2.45 -12.92 1.38
N PHE A 146 1.48 -12.53 0.55
CA PHE A 146 0.74 -13.45 -0.30
C PHE A 146 1.31 -13.63 -1.70
N CYS A 147 2.28 -12.81 -2.14
CA CYS A 147 2.89 -12.96 -3.45
C CYS A 147 3.67 -14.28 -3.55
N PRO A 148 3.36 -15.18 -4.51
CA PRO A 148 3.95 -16.53 -4.59
C PRO A 148 5.48 -16.56 -4.67
N ILE A 149 6.11 -15.48 -5.15
CA ILE A 149 7.56 -15.37 -5.24
C ILE A 149 8.26 -15.34 -3.86
N ASN A 150 7.51 -15.07 -2.80
CA ASN A 150 8.01 -14.99 -1.42
C ASN A 150 7.64 -16.22 -0.58
N LYS A 151 7.19 -17.33 -1.18
CA LYS A 151 6.77 -18.54 -0.46
C LYS A 151 7.80 -19.12 0.53
N ASP A 152 9.09 -18.86 0.27
CA ASP A 152 10.21 -19.38 1.06
C ASP A 152 10.70 -18.36 2.11
N GLU A 153 10.01 -17.23 2.28
CA GLU A 153 10.29 -16.27 3.36
C GLU A 153 9.84 -16.80 4.72
N ILE A 154 10.45 -16.26 5.77
CA ILE A 154 10.16 -16.61 7.15
C ILE A 154 10.15 -15.33 7.99
N THR A 155 9.09 -15.12 8.75
CA THR A 155 9.00 -14.09 9.79
C THR A 155 9.25 -14.74 11.16
N ALA A 156 9.57 -13.93 12.17
CA ALA A 156 9.59 -14.40 13.55
C ALA A 156 8.28 -15.13 13.93
N PRO A 157 8.31 -16.08 14.88
CA PRO A 157 7.13 -16.82 15.31
C PRO A 157 6.05 -15.89 15.87
N ASP A 158 4.80 -16.37 15.86
CA ASP A 158 3.63 -15.70 16.45
C ASP A 158 3.16 -14.39 15.79
N TYR A 159 3.82 -13.95 14.72
CA TYR A 159 3.34 -12.85 13.89
C TYR A 159 2.14 -13.26 13.03
N TRP A 160 1.13 -12.40 13.00
CA TRP A 160 -0.12 -12.63 12.28
C TRP A 160 -0.60 -11.35 11.60
N ILE A 161 -1.42 -11.50 10.58
CA ILE A 161 -2.16 -10.41 9.94
C ILE A 161 -3.66 -10.66 10.05
N GLY A 162 -4.41 -9.59 10.33
CA GLY A 162 -5.86 -9.63 10.27
C GLY A 162 -6.33 -9.54 8.82
N PHE A 163 -7.15 -10.49 8.38
CA PHE A 163 -7.75 -10.51 7.04
C PHE A 163 -9.27 -10.57 7.18
N PHE A 164 -9.90 -9.40 7.22
CA PHE A 164 -11.30 -9.24 7.60
C PHE A 164 -11.59 -9.87 8.98
N GLN A 165 -12.44 -10.89 9.07
CA GLN A 165 -12.78 -11.61 10.31
C GLN A 165 -11.76 -12.71 10.67
N ASN A 166 -10.69 -12.88 9.90
CA ASN A 166 -9.72 -13.96 10.09
C ASN A 166 -8.42 -13.43 10.69
N ARG A 167 -7.78 -14.28 11.50
CA ARG A 167 -6.41 -14.09 11.97
C ARG A 167 -5.52 -15.11 11.25
N LEU A 168 -4.59 -14.63 10.44
CA LEU A 168 -3.70 -15.48 9.64
C LEU A 168 -2.28 -15.42 10.20
N VAL A 169 -1.77 -16.54 10.70
CA VAL A 169 -0.37 -16.65 11.15
C VAL A 169 0.53 -16.60 9.92
N ILE A 170 1.40 -15.60 9.84
CA ILE A 170 2.08 -15.23 8.59
C ILE A 170 2.92 -16.39 8.02
N ASN A 171 3.63 -17.12 8.89
CA ASN A 171 4.48 -18.23 8.48
C ASN A 171 3.73 -19.41 7.83
N ASP A 172 2.41 -19.51 8.01
CA ASP A 172 1.60 -20.56 7.41
C ASP A 172 1.10 -20.19 6.00
N PHE A 173 1.23 -18.91 5.61
CA PHE A 173 0.57 -18.36 4.41
C PHE A 173 1.50 -17.63 3.44
N TRP A 174 2.82 -17.67 3.65
CA TRP A 174 3.77 -17.10 2.70
C TRP A 174 3.53 -17.60 1.28
N GLY A 175 3.40 -16.65 0.34
CA GLY A 175 3.17 -16.92 -1.07
C GLY A 175 1.81 -17.55 -1.41
N ASN A 176 0.89 -17.67 -0.46
CA ASN A 176 -0.41 -18.26 -0.69
C ASN A 176 -1.42 -17.22 -1.22
N GLU A 177 -1.27 -16.81 -2.49
CA GLU A 177 -2.20 -15.87 -3.12
C GLU A 177 -3.63 -16.43 -3.17
N SER A 178 -3.76 -17.75 -3.33
CA SER A 178 -5.07 -18.42 -3.47
C SER A 178 -5.95 -18.28 -2.23
N ILE A 179 -5.37 -18.34 -1.02
CA ILE A 179 -6.16 -18.12 0.20
C ILE A 179 -6.60 -16.67 0.32
N ALA A 180 -5.76 -15.70 -0.04
CA ALA A 180 -6.12 -14.29 -0.02
C ALA A 180 -7.27 -14.01 -0.99
N GLN A 181 -7.22 -14.58 -2.19
CA GLN A 181 -8.33 -14.48 -3.16
C GLN A 181 -9.60 -15.15 -2.65
N HIS A 182 -9.49 -16.35 -2.07
CA HIS A 182 -10.64 -17.05 -1.50
C HIS A 182 -11.33 -16.22 -0.41
N LEU A 183 -10.54 -15.64 0.51
CA LEU A 183 -11.07 -14.80 1.58
C LEU A 183 -11.68 -13.50 1.05
N ALA A 184 -11.05 -12.84 0.08
CA ALA A 184 -11.61 -11.64 -0.53
C ALA A 184 -12.96 -11.92 -1.22
N ASN A 185 -13.05 -13.02 -1.96
CA ASN A 185 -14.28 -13.43 -2.65
C ASN A 185 -15.40 -13.85 -1.68
N ARG A 186 -15.05 -14.33 -0.49
CA ARG A 186 -16.02 -14.69 0.56
C ARG A 186 -16.71 -13.48 1.18
N TYR A 187 -16.06 -12.31 1.17
CA TYR A 187 -16.56 -11.08 1.76
C TYR A 187 -16.63 -9.97 0.71
N PRO A 188 -17.53 -10.07 -0.29
CA PRO A 188 -17.59 -9.09 -1.36
C PRO A 188 -17.95 -7.71 -0.80
N LEU A 189 -17.17 -6.71 -1.20
CA LEU A 189 -17.45 -5.30 -0.93
C LEU A 189 -17.91 -4.63 -2.23
N PRO A 190 -18.85 -3.68 -2.17
CA PRO A 190 -19.17 -2.85 -3.33
C PRO A 190 -17.90 -2.18 -3.86
N ARG A 191 -17.67 -2.29 -5.17
CA ARG A 191 -16.52 -1.64 -5.82
C ARG A 191 -16.94 -0.26 -6.33
N VAL A 192 -16.29 0.80 -5.86
CA VAL A 192 -16.65 2.20 -6.15
C VAL A 192 -15.50 2.91 -6.84
N THR A 193 -15.75 3.42 -8.05
CA THR A 193 -14.78 4.26 -8.77
C THR A 193 -14.99 5.73 -8.42
N LEU A 194 -13.95 6.40 -7.93
CA LEU A 194 -13.98 7.84 -7.67
C LEU A 194 -13.56 8.60 -8.93
N THR A 195 -14.32 9.62 -9.31
CA THR A 195 -14.07 10.41 -10.53
C THR A 195 -14.22 11.90 -10.26
N ASN A 196 -13.55 12.72 -11.08
CA ASN A 196 -13.63 14.18 -11.04
C ASN A 196 -13.30 14.79 -9.66
N LEU A 197 -12.28 14.25 -8.97
CA LEU A 197 -11.89 14.71 -7.64
C LEU A 197 -11.29 16.13 -7.68
N CYS A 198 -10.76 16.56 -8.82
CA CYS A 198 -10.32 17.94 -9.04
C CYS A 198 -11.41 19.02 -8.80
N ASN A 199 -12.70 18.64 -8.75
CA ASN A 199 -13.81 19.54 -8.44
C ASN A 199 -14.15 19.62 -6.94
N LEU A 200 -13.46 18.88 -6.08
CA LEU A 200 -13.62 19.00 -4.64
C LEU A 200 -13.26 20.42 -4.19
N LYS A 201 -14.06 20.97 -3.28
CA LYS A 201 -13.77 22.26 -2.64
C LYS A 201 -13.15 22.00 -1.28
N ASN A 202 -12.36 22.96 -0.79
CA ASN A 202 -12.07 23.01 0.64
C ASN A 202 -13.36 23.34 1.39
N ASP A 203 -13.85 22.41 2.21
CA ASP A 203 -14.80 22.78 3.25
C ASP A 203 -14.05 23.72 4.21
N GLN A 204 -14.59 24.93 4.37
CA GLN A 204 -14.04 25.99 5.24
C GLN A 204 -14.07 25.60 6.71
#